data_AF-A0A6N8UDK3-F1
#
_entry.id   AF-A0A6N8UDK3-F1
#
_cell.length_a   1.000
_cell.length_b   1.000
_cell.length_c   1.000
_cell.angle_alpha   90.00
_cell.angle_beta   90.00
_cell.angle_gamma   90.00
#
_symmetry.space_group_name_H-M   'P 1'
#
loop_
_entity.id
_entity.type
_entity.pdbx_description
1 polymer ?
#
loop_
_entity_poly.entity_id
_entity_poly.type
_entity_poly.pdbx_seq_one_letter_code
_entity_poly.pdbx_strand_id
1 'polypeptide(L)'
;MDGTRKKYANPFAFLAVMLTISLLVMNNFIDDYLIMVDDFGQSIDVGGENVDGSTQNLFLQKDNFKNFNLFLIQYQNYVTFTLVPLYSIISFFTYRKPYNYSEHLTINAYIAGLTTILGVGIFLISLLLNSNLYVNFGMLMSVVFYIYAFAKLYKQSPKQILFSFMKFIGILLAIAIIYLVLIIIGVFVYKVLLN
;
A
#
# COMPACT_ATOMS: atom_id res chain seq x y z
N MET A 1 -21.60 -8.53 -32.91
CA MET A 1 -20.77 -8.65 -31.70
C MET A 1 -21.29 -9.86 -30.95
N ASP A 2 -20.71 -11.03 -31.17
CA ASP A 2 -21.11 -12.26 -30.49
C ASP A 2 -20.85 -12.12 -28.99
N GLY A 3 -21.92 -11.83 -28.25
CA GLY A 3 -21.96 -11.60 -26.82
C GLY A 3 -21.77 -12.88 -26.01
N THR A 4 -20.72 -13.64 -26.30
CA THR A 4 -20.30 -14.72 -25.40
C THR A 4 -19.58 -14.07 -24.21
N ARG A 5 -20.27 -14.02 -23.06
CA ARG A 5 -19.65 -13.63 -21.78
C ARG A 5 -18.48 -14.59 -21.50
N LYS A 6 -17.26 -14.17 -21.78
CA LYS A 6 -16.08 -14.84 -21.25
C LYS A 6 -16.16 -14.75 -19.73
N LYS A 7 -16.19 -15.89 -19.03
CA LYS A 7 -16.13 -15.94 -17.56
C LYS A 7 -14.74 -15.47 -17.13
N TYR A 8 -14.61 -14.17 -16.88
CA TYR A 8 -13.45 -13.64 -16.17
C TYR A 8 -13.48 -14.15 -14.73
N ALA A 9 -12.31 -14.40 -14.15
CA ALA A 9 -12.20 -14.76 -12.75
C ALA A 9 -12.88 -13.68 -11.88
N ASN A 10 -13.47 -14.08 -10.75
CA ASN A 10 -14.01 -13.11 -9.81
C ASN A 10 -12.83 -12.24 -9.30
N PRO A 11 -12.91 -10.89 -9.38
CA PRO A 11 -11.81 -10.01 -8.99
C PRO A 11 -11.30 -10.23 -7.56
N PHE A 12 -12.20 -10.56 -6.64
CA PHE A 12 -11.85 -10.86 -5.25
C PHE A 12 -11.25 -12.24 -5.08
N ALA A 13 -11.68 -13.22 -5.87
CA ALA A 13 -11.04 -14.54 -5.89
C ALA A 13 -9.62 -14.44 -6.46
N PHE A 14 -9.43 -13.66 -7.53
CA PHE A 14 -8.11 -13.35 -8.08
C PHE A 14 -7.22 -12.69 -7.03
N LEU A 15 -7.72 -11.65 -6.35
CA LEU A 15 -6.99 -10.97 -5.28
C LEU A 15 -6.62 -11.93 -4.14
N ALA A 16 -7.58 -12.75 -3.68
CA ALA A 16 -7.37 -13.73 -2.61
C ALA A 16 -6.26 -14.73 -2.97
N VAL A 17 -6.27 -15.26 -4.19
CA VAL A 17 -5.23 -16.18 -4.67
C VAL A 17 -3.86 -15.51 -4.69
N MET A 18 -3.75 -14.29 -5.23
CA MET A 18 -2.47 -13.58 -5.28
C MET A 18 -1.94 -13.24 -3.89
N LEU A 19 -2.81 -12.83 -2.98
CA LEU A 19 -2.46 -12.58 -1.58
C LEU A 19 -2.04 -13.86 -0.85
N THR A 20 -2.71 -14.98 -1.11
CA THR A 20 -2.34 -16.27 -0.52
C THR A 20 -0.96 -16.72 -0.99
N ILE A 21 -0.66 -16.58 -2.27
CA ILE A 21 0.67 -16.86 -2.82
C ILE A 21 1.72 -15.96 -2.15
N SER A 22 1.44 -14.66 -2.05
CA SER A 22 2.32 -13.70 -1.37
C SER A 22 2.59 -14.10 0.07
N LEU A 23 1.54 -14.40 0.84
CA LEU A 23 1.67 -14.77 2.24
C LEU A 23 2.49 -16.06 2.40
N LEU A 24 2.27 -17.05 1.54
CA LEU A 24 3.07 -18.29 1.56
C LEU A 24 4.56 -18.00 1.29
N VAL A 25 4.87 -17.18 0.29
CA VAL A 25 6.27 -16.83 -0.01
C VAL A 25 6.88 -16.02 1.13
N MET A 26 6.24 -14.93 1.54
CA MET A 26 6.77 -14.03 2.58
C MET A 26 6.95 -14.73 3.93
N ASN A 27 6.06 -15.66 4.29
CA ASN A 27 6.19 -16.41 5.54
C ASN A 27 7.34 -17.43 5.51
N ASN A 28 7.65 -18.02 4.34
CA ASN A 28 8.78 -18.94 4.21
C ASN A 28 10.14 -18.22 4.28
N PHE A 29 10.20 -16.93 3.92
CA PHE A 29 11.42 -16.13 3.88
C PHE A 29 11.34 -14.93 4.83
N ILE A 30 10.64 -15.10 5.96
CA ILE A 30 10.39 -14.00 6.89
C ILE A 30 11.68 -13.47 7.53
N ASP A 31 12.62 -14.37 7.83
CA ASP A 31 13.92 -14.01 8.43
C ASP A 31 14.76 -13.18 7.46
N ASP A 32 14.83 -13.58 6.19
CA ASP A 32 15.54 -12.83 5.14
C ASP A 32 14.91 -11.45 4.93
N TYR A 33 13.58 -11.38 4.94
CA TYR A 33 12.87 -10.10 4.86
C TYR A 33 13.22 -9.18 6.04
N LEU A 34 13.27 -9.72 7.26
CA LEU A 34 13.62 -8.94 8.45
C LEU A 34 15.04 -8.37 8.40
N ILE A 35 15.99 -9.11 7.83
CA ILE A 35 17.36 -8.62 7.61
C ILE A 35 17.33 -7.43 6.64
N MET A 36 16.60 -7.54 5.52
CA MET A 36 16.47 -6.42 4.57
C MET A 36 15.83 -5.17 5.20
N VAL A 37 14.84 -5.36 6.08
CA VAL A 37 14.17 -4.27 6.81
C VAL A 37 15.13 -3.61 7.82
N ASP A 38 15.94 -4.40 8.52
CA ASP A 38 16.92 -3.89 9.48
C ASP A 38 18.00 -3.07 8.77
N ASP A 39 18.59 -3.60 7.70
CA ASP A 39 19.57 -2.90 6.88
C ASP A 39 19.02 -1.58 6.33
N PHE A 40 17.76 -1.57 5.88
CA PHE A 40 17.09 -0.35 5.43
C PHE A 40 16.89 0.65 6.58
N GLY A 41 16.45 0.18 7.75
CA GLY A 41 16.29 1.02 8.94
C GLY A 41 17.60 1.69 9.37
N GLN A 42 18.73 0.99 9.25
CA GLN A 42 20.06 1.56 9.52
C GLN A 42 20.45 2.65 8.51
N SER A 43 20.03 2.53 7.24
CA SER A 43 20.34 3.54 6.21
C SER A 43 19.62 4.89 6.40
N ILE A 44 18.46 4.90 7.06
CA ILE A 44 17.70 6.12 7.40
C ILE A 44 18.40 6.93 8.51
N ASP A 45 19.26 6.28 9.30
CA ASP A 45 19.85 6.80 10.54
C ASP A 45 21.14 7.63 10.33
N VAL A 46 21.65 7.70 9.10
CA VAL A 46 22.97 8.32 8.78
C VAL A 46 22.95 9.87 8.86
N GLY A 47 21.82 10.48 9.24
CA GLY A 47 21.67 11.94 9.36
C GLY A 47 21.80 12.52 10.78
N GLY A 48 21.97 11.70 11.81
CA GLY A 48 21.93 12.14 13.22
C GLY A 48 23.26 12.02 13.95
N GLU A 49 24.21 12.94 13.70
CA GLU A 49 25.38 13.07 14.57
C GLU A 49 24.97 13.56 15.98
N ASN A 50 25.34 12.75 16.99
CA ASN A 50 25.65 13.13 18.37
C ASN A 50 24.57 13.84 19.21
N VAL A 51 23.73 13.07 19.93
CA VAL A 51 23.20 13.48 21.24
C VAL A 51 23.07 12.25 22.13
N ASP A 52 23.75 12.25 23.28
CA ASP A 52 23.92 11.14 24.24
C ASP A 52 22.63 10.67 24.98
N GLY A 53 21.46 10.97 24.41
CA GLY A 53 20.14 10.46 24.79
C GLY A 53 19.31 9.97 23.60
N SER A 54 19.91 9.93 22.40
CA SER A 54 19.28 9.46 21.16
C SER A 54 19.29 7.94 21.07
N THR A 55 20.24 7.23 21.67
CA THR A 55 20.43 5.78 21.44
C THR A 55 19.21 4.97 21.88
N GLN A 56 18.64 5.22 23.06
CA GLN A 56 17.44 4.51 23.50
C GLN A 56 16.22 4.86 22.63
N ASN A 57 16.03 6.13 22.28
CA ASN A 57 14.95 6.56 21.38
C ASN A 57 15.14 6.01 19.95
N LEU A 58 16.37 5.76 19.54
CA LEU A 58 16.74 5.20 18.25
C LEU A 58 16.49 3.69 18.19
N PHE A 59 16.89 2.95 19.22
CA PHE A 59 16.55 1.54 19.37
C PHE A 59 15.03 1.34 19.41
N LEU A 60 14.31 2.15 20.19
CA LEU A 60 12.85 2.11 20.23
C LEU A 60 12.21 2.41 18.86
N GLN A 61 12.77 3.34 18.07
CA GLN A 61 12.29 3.61 16.71
C GLN A 61 12.56 2.44 15.75
N LYS A 62 13.72 1.80 15.83
CA LYS A 62 14.07 0.61 15.03
C LYS A 62 13.16 -0.57 15.34
N ASP A 63 12.94 -0.85 16.63
CA ASP A 63 12.03 -1.91 17.06
C ASP A 63 10.59 -1.64 16.62
N ASN A 64 10.12 -0.39 16.75
CA ASN A 64 8.79 -0.01 16.26
C ASN A 64 8.65 -0.18 14.75
N PHE A 65 9.67 0.20 13.97
CA PHE A 65 9.67 0.01 12.51
C PHE A 65 9.63 -1.46 12.13
N LYS A 66 10.46 -2.29 12.76
CA LYS A 66 10.47 -3.74 12.55
C LYS A 66 9.13 -4.39 12.91
N ASN A 67 8.59 -4.06 14.09
CA ASN A 67 7.30 -4.57 14.56
C ASN A 67 6.15 -4.16 13.63
N PHE A 68 6.18 -2.93 13.11
CA PHE A 68 5.20 -2.46 12.13
C PHE A 68 5.28 -3.25 10.81
N ASN A 69 6.49 -3.50 10.29
CA ASN A 69 6.67 -4.31 9.09
C ASN A 69 6.23 -5.78 9.30
N LEU A 70 6.51 -6.35 10.47
CA LEU A 70 6.01 -7.68 10.86
C LEU A 70 4.48 -7.73 10.88
N PHE A 71 3.84 -6.73 11.48
CA PHE A 71 2.39 -6.60 11.47
C PHE A 71 1.86 -6.55 10.02
N LEU A 72 2.46 -5.74 9.16
CA LEU A 72 2.02 -5.63 7.76
C LEU A 72 2.11 -6.96 7.00
N ILE A 73 3.12 -7.79 7.25
CA ILE A 73 3.21 -9.12 6.62
C ILE A 73 2.20 -10.09 7.20
N GLN A 74 2.15 -10.22 8.54
CA GLN A 74 1.29 -11.19 9.20
C GLN A 74 -0.19 -10.94 8.89
N TYR A 75 -0.58 -9.67 8.79
CA TYR A 75 -1.95 -9.26 8.52
C TYR A 75 -2.15 -8.74 7.09
N GLN A 76 -1.23 -9.04 6.17
CA GLN A 76 -1.25 -8.51 4.80
C GLN A 76 -2.61 -8.70 4.14
N ASN A 77 -3.20 -9.89 4.24
CA ASN A 77 -4.47 -10.20 3.60
C ASN A 77 -5.60 -9.29 4.15
N TYR A 78 -5.71 -9.17 5.47
CA TYR A 78 -6.73 -8.34 6.11
C TYR A 78 -6.55 -6.86 5.77
N VAL A 79 -5.30 -6.38 5.81
CA VAL A 79 -4.95 -5.01 5.45
C VAL A 79 -5.34 -4.75 4.00
N THR A 80 -4.95 -5.62 3.06
CA THR A 80 -5.28 -5.43 1.64
C THR A 80 -6.79 -5.47 1.38
N PHE A 81 -7.53 -6.43 1.94
CA PHE A 81 -8.98 -6.49 1.76
C PHE A 81 -9.70 -5.26 2.33
N THR A 82 -9.19 -4.67 3.40
CA THR A 82 -9.73 -3.44 3.99
C THR A 82 -9.39 -2.21 3.15
N LEU A 83 -8.16 -2.15 2.61
CA LEU A 83 -7.69 -1.02 1.82
C LEU A 83 -8.27 -0.96 0.41
N VAL A 84 -8.61 -2.09 -0.22
CA VAL A 84 -9.15 -2.11 -1.59
C VAL A 84 -10.44 -1.28 -1.72
N PRO A 85 -11.47 -1.41 -0.87
CA PRO A 85 -12.63 -0.53 -0.88
C PRO A 85 -12.29 0.96 -0.68
N LEU A 86 -11.31 1.27 0.19
CA LEU A 86 -10.85 2.64 0.42
C LEU A 86 -10.15 3.22 -0.81
N TYR A 87 -9.24 2.48 -1.43
CA TYR A 87 -8.62 2.86 -2.71
C TYR A 87 -9.64 3.02 -3.84
N SER A 88 -10.73 2.25 -3.79
CA SER A 88 -11.84 2.38 -4.73
C SER A 88 -12.59 3.69 -4.56
N ILE A 89 -12.80 4.15 -3.31
CA ILE A 89 -13.40 5.46 -3.04
C ILE A 89 -12.48 6.57 -3.56
N ILE A 90 -11.19 6.50 -3.25
CA ILE A 90 -10.21 7.51 -3.67
C ILE A 90 -10.12 7.57 -5.20
N SER A 91 -9.99 6.41 -5.85
CA SER A 91 -9.92 6.34 -7.32
C SER A 91 -11.23 6.76 -7.99
N PHE A 92 -12.39 6.49 -7.38
CA PHE A 92 -13.69 6.95 -7.87
C PHE A 92 -13.79 8.49 -7.88
N PHE A 93 -13.33 9.15 -6.82
CA PHE A 93 -13.29 10.62 -6.79
C PHE A 93 -12.20 11.19 -7.70
N THR A 94 -11.10 10.47 -7.90
CA THR A 94 -10.02 10.89 -8.80
C THR A 94 -10.44 10.77 -10.27
N TYR A 95 -11.10 9.68 -10.67
CA TYR A 95 -11.39 9.32 -12.05
C TYR A 95 -12.88 8.98 -12.30
N ARG A 96 -13.76 9.90 -11.89
CA ARG A 96 -15.22 9.73 -11.78
C ARG A 96 -16.02 9.22 -13.00
N LYS A 97 -15.60 9.50 -14.24
CA LYS A 97 -16.32 9.08 -15.47
C LYS A 97 -15.35 8.38 -16.41
N PRO A 98 -15.76 7.31 -17.14
CA PRO A 98 -17.13 6.79 -17.29
C PRO A 98 -17.54 5.74 -16.24
N TYR A 99 -16.62 5.31 -15.38
CA TYR A 99 -16.82 4.12 -14.56
C TYR A 99 -17.53 4.40 -13.24
N ASN A 100 -18.32 3.44 -12.76
CA ASN A 100 -19.01 3.52 -11.48
C ASN A 100 -18.13 3.00 -10.32
N TYR A 101 -18.59 3.18 -9.07
CA TYR A 101 -17.84 2.71 -7.89
C TYR A 101 -17.53 1.21 -7.92
N SER A 102 -18.46 0.36 -8.40
CA SER A 102 -18.24 -1.09 -8.47
C SER A 102 -17.18 -1.50 -9.48
N GLU A 103 -17.04 -0.73 -10.56
CA GLU A 103 -15.98 -0.91 -11.56
C GLU A 103 -14.65 -0.44 -10.99
N HIS A 104 -14.62 0.68 -10.26
CA HIS A 104 -13.44 1.08 -9.48
C HIS A 104 -13.02 0.01 -8.47
N LEU A 105 -13.99 -0.60 -7.79
CA LEU A 105 -13.74 -1.70 -6.85
C LEU A 105 -13.12 -2.91 -7.53
N THR A 106 -13.67 -3.29 -8.68
CA THR A 106 -13.14 -4.37 -9.51
C THR A 106 -11.72 -4.08 -10.01
N ILE A 107 -11.49 -2.87 -10.53
CA ILE A 107 -10.18 -2.42 -11.03
C ILE A 107 -9.15 -2.46 -9.89
N ASN A 108 -9.47 -1.90 -8.73
CA ASN A 108 -8.54 -1.88 -7.60
C ASN A 108 -8.24 -3.28 -7.06
N ALA A 109 -9.19 -4.21 -7.07
CA ALA A 109 -8.93 -5.60 -6.69
C ALA A 109 -7.91 -6.27 -7.65
N TYR A 110 -8.03 -6.05 -8.96
CA TYR A 110 -7.05 -6.53 -9.93
C TYR A 110 -5.69 -5.86 -9.78
N ILE A 111 -5.64 -4.54 -9.62
CA ILE A 111 -4.38 -3.82 -9.43
C ILE A 111 -3.69 -4.28 -8.14
N ALA A 112 -4.43 -4.43 -7.03
CA ALA A 112 -3.89 -4.93 -5.77
C ALA A 112 -3.32 -6.36 -5.93
N GLY A 113 -4.02 -7.26 -6.61
CA GLY A 113 -3.51 -8.62 -6.86
C GLY A 113 -2.27 -8.63 -7.77
N LEU A 114 -2.26 -7.82 -8.84
CA LEU A 114 -1.12 -7.72 -9.77
C LEU A 114 0.10 -7.07 -9.12
N THR A 115 -0.08 -6.00 -8.34
CA THR A 115 1.01 -5.37 -7.59
C THR A 115 1.58 -6.31 -6.54
N THR A 116 0.73 -7.10 -5.88
CA THR A 116 1.15 -8.13 -4.93
C THR A 116 2.07 -9.16 -5.60
N ILE A 117 1.65 -9.76 -6.73
CA ILE A 117 2.50 -10.78 -7.39
C ILE A 117 3.76 -10.19 -8.00
N LEU A 118 3.72 -8.95 -8.50
CA LEU A 118 4.91 -8.22 -8.92
C LEU A 118 5.86 -7.97 -7.74
N GLY A 119 5.33 -7.60 -6.57
CA GLY A 119 6.07 -7.45 -5.33
C GLY A 119 6.75 -8.74 -4.90
N VAL A 120 6.05 -9.87 -4.96
CA VAL A 120 6.62 -11.21 -4.72
C VAL A 120 7.77 -11.49 -5.69
N GLY A 121 7.61 -11.19 -6.98
CA GLY A 121 8.68 -11.35 -7.97
C GLY A 121 9.92 -10.52 -7.64
N ILE A 122 9.74 -9.25 -7.26
CA ILE A 122 10.84 -8.37 -6.84
C ILE A 122 11.48 -8.89 -5.55
N PHE A 123 10.70 -9.37 -4.60
CA PHE A 123 11.20 -9.97 -3.36
C PHE A 123 12.08 -11.18 -3.64
N LEU A 124 11.64 -12.11 -4.50
CA LEU A 124 12.44 -13.26 -4.89
C LEU A 124 13.74 -12.84 -5.62
N ILE A 125 13.69 -11.84 -6.50
CA ILE A 125 14.89 -11.28 -7.13
C ILE A 125 15.83 -10.65 -6.09
N SER A 126 15.27 -9.99 -5.08
CA SER A 126 16.01 -9.37 -3.97
C SER A 126 16.80 -10.42 -3.19
N LEU A 127 16.16 -11.57 -2.91
CA LEU A 127 16.82 -12.73 -2.29
C LEU A 127 17.95 -13.30 -3.16
N LEU A 128 17.68 -13.52 -4.46
CA LEU A 128 18.68 -14.08 -5.38
C LEU A 128 19.93 -13.20 -5.51
N LEU A 129 19.76 -11.89 -5.41
CA LEU A 129 20.84 -10.92 -5.53
C LEU A 129 21.44 -10.50 -4.18
N ASN A 130 20.92 -11.00 -3.05
CA ASN A 130 21.25 -10.55 -1.69
C ASN A 130 21.21 -9.01 -1.59
N SER A 131 20.11 -8.41 -2.08
CA SER A 131 19.99 -6.96 -2.22
C SER A 131 18.67 -6.45 -1.63
N ASN A 132 18.65 -5.20 -1.16
CA ASN A 132 17.46 -4.59 -0.55
C ASN A 132 16.47 -3.99 -1.58
N LEU A 133 16.41 -4.56 -2.80
CA LEU A 133 15.59 -4.01 -3.89
C LEU A 133 14.10 -3.96 -3.52
N TYR A 134 13.59 -4.98 -2.84
CA TYR A 134 12.20 -5.04 -2.41
C TYR A 134 11.83 -3.89 -1.46
N VAL A 135 12.65 -3.66 -0.43
CA VAL A 135 12.39 -2.60 0.55
C VAL A 135 12.57 -1.22 -0.06
N ASN A 136 13.62 -1.03 -0.87
CA ASN A 136 13.95 0.26 -1.48
C ASN A 136 12.97 0.68 -2.59
N PHE A 137 12.54 -0.26 -3.43
CA PHE A 137 11.76 0.06 -4.64
C PHE A 137 10.34 -0.50 -4.65
N GLY A 138 9.97 -1.42 -3.75
CA GLY A 138 8.67 -2.09 -3.75
C GLY A 138 7.48 -1.11 -3.67
N MET A 139 7.58 -0.11 -2.79
CA MET A 139 6.55 0.94 -2.68
C MET A 139 6.48 1.81 -3.94
N LEU A 140 7.63 2.29 -4.44
CA LEU A 140 7.70 3.13 -5.64
C LEU A 140 7.14 2.40 -6.86
N MET A 141 7.48 1.12 -7.04
CA MET A 141 6.97 0.29 -8.12
C MET A 141 5.46 0.10 -8.04
N SER A 142 4.93 -0.09 -6.83
CA SER A 142 3.47 -0.18 -6.61
C SER A 142 2.77 1.11 -7.02
N VAL A 143 3.30 2.27 -6.63
CA VAL A 143 2.75 3.59 -7.02
C VAL A 143 2.83 3.78 -8.54
N VAL A 144 3.98 3.50 -9.16
CA VAL A 144 4.18 3.61 -10.61
C VAL A 144 3.21 2.70 -11.36
N PHE A 145 3.02 1.46 -10.90
CA PHE A 145 2.09 0.52 -11.52
C PHE A 145 0.64 0.99 -11.40
N TYR A 146 0.23 1.53 -10.25
CA TYR A 146 -1.09 2.12 -10.06
C TYR A 146 -1.33 3.29 -11.04
N ILE A 147 -0.38 4.21 -11.15
CA ILE A 147 -0.46 5.33 -12.10
C ILE A 147 -0.54 4.81 -13.53
N TYR A 148 0.31 3.86 -13.90
CA TYR A 148 0.31 3.24 -15.23
C TYR A 148 -1.04 2.58 -15.55
N ALA A 149 -1.60 1.80 -14.63
CA ALA A 149 -2.86 1.08 -14.83
C ALA A 149 -4.02 2.05 -15.10
N PHE A 150 -4.17 3.08 -14.26
CA PHE A 150 -5.20 4.10 -14.44
C PHE A 150 -4.95 4.97 -15.67
N ALA A 151 -3.71 5.38 -15.94
CA ALA A 151 -3.37 6.15 -17.13
C ALA A 151 -3.75 5.40 -18.41
N LYS A 152 -3.47 4.09 -18.46
CA LYS A 152 -3.82 3.22 -19.60
C LYS A 152 -5.33 3.01 -19.71
N LEU A 153 -6.02 2.77 -18.60
CA LEU A 153 -7.46 2.49 -18.57
C LEU A 153 -8.30 3.71 -18.99
N TYR A 154 -7.86 4.92 -18.64
CA TYR A 154 -8.51 6.18 -19.02
C TYR A 154 -7.90 6.83 -20.27
N LYS A 155 -6.93 6.17 -20.94
CA LYS A 155 -6.23 6.68 -22.13
C LYS A 155 -5.69 8.10 -21.94
N GLN A 156 -5.07 8.34 -20.79
CA GLN A 156 -4.66 9.68 -20.39
C GLN A 156 -3.39 10.14 -21.11
N SER A 157 -3.32 11.44 -21.43
CA SER A 157 -2.09 12.09 -21.86
C SER A 157 -1.17 12.40 -20.66
N PRO A 158 0.14 12.65 -20.86
CA PRO A 158 1.07 12.93 -19.75
C PRO A 158 0.63 14.09 -18.84
N LYS A 159 0.03 15.15 -19.41
CA LYS A 159 -0.52 16.28 -18.63
C LYS A 159 -1.71 15.86 -17.77
N GLN A 160 -2.58 14.97 -18.29
CA GLN A 160 -3.73 14.47 -17.56
C GLN A 160 -3.33 13.52 -16.42
N ILE A 161 -2.24 12.76 -16.60
CA ILE A 161 -1.66 11.93 -15.53
C ILE A 161 -1.24 12.81 -14.36
N LEU A 162 -0.47 13.88 -14.62
CA LEU A 162 -0.04 14.82 -13.57
C LEU A 162 -1.22 15.45 -12.84
N PHE A 163 -2.24 15.91 -13.58
CA PHE A 163 -3.44 16.51 -12.96
C PHE A 163 -4.25 15.50 -12.13
N SER A 164 -4.33 14.25 -12.59
CA SER A 164 -4.98 13.17 -11.85
C SER A 164 -4.22 12.83 -10.57
N PHE A 165 -2.88 12.84 -10.61
CA PHE A 165 -2.03 12.66 -9.44
C PHE A 165 -2.20 13.79 -8.42
N MET A 166 -2.30 15.05 -8.87
CA MET A 166 -2.62 16.18 -7.98
C MET A 166 -4.00 16.05 -7.33
N LYS A 167 -5.01 15.61 -8.09
CA LYS A 167 -6.35 15.32 -7.53
C LYS A 167 -6.30 14.22 -6.48
N PHE A 168 -5.56 13.14 -6.75
CA PHE A 168 -5.36 12.04 -5.81
C PHE A 168 -4.79 12.54 -4.48
N ILE A 169 -3.72 13.36 -4.52
CA ILE A 169 -3.14 13.97 -3.31
C ILE A 169 -4.17 14.86 -2.60
N GLY A 170 -4.91 15.70 -3.32
CA GLY A 170 -5.93 16.56 -2.74
C GLY A 170 -7.04 15.77 -2.02
N ILE A 171 -7.50 14.66 -2.60
CA ILE A 171 -8.49 13.77 -1.98
C ILE A 171 -7.91 13.08 -0.73
N LEU A 172 -6.66 12.63 -0.79
CA LEU A 172 -5.98 11.99 0.33
C LEU A 172 -5.84 12.97 1.51
N LEU A 173 -5.44 14.22 1.25
CA LEU A 173 -5.39 15.27 2.26
C LEU A 173 -6.77 15.56 2.86
N ALA A 174 -7.84 15.61 2.04
CA ALA A 174 -9.20 15.81 2.54
C ALA A 174 -9.64 14.68 3.48
N ILE A 175 -9.34 13.43 3.14
CA ILE A 175 -9.63 12.27 4.00
C ILE A 175 -8.82 12.34 5.31
N ALA A 176 -7.55 12.72 5.24
CA ALA A 176 -6.69 12.88 6.42
C ALA A 176 -7.23 13.96 7.37
N ILE A 177 -7.69 15.09 6.84
CA ILE A 177 -8.30 16.17 7.64
C ILE A 177 -9.61 15.68 8.30
N ILE A 178 -10.48 14.98 7.57
CA ILE A 178 -11.72 14.42 8.13
C ILE A 178 -11.40 13.45 9.27
N TYR A 179 -10.42 12.57 9.08
CA TYR A 179 -10.00 11.62 10.10
C TYR A 179 -9.45 12.32 11.36
N LEU A 180 -8.64 13.37 11.19
CA LEU A 180 -8.12 14.18 12.28
C LEU A 180 -9.26 14.84 13.08
N VAL A 181 -10.26 15.42 12.40
CA VAL A 181 -11.43 16.02 13.05
C VAL A 181 -12.21 14.97 13.86
N LEU A 182 -12.40 13.76 13.32
CA LEU A 182 -13.08 12.67 14.03
C LEU A 182 -12.34 12.26 15.31
N ILE A 183 -11.00 12.21 15.29
CA ILE A 183 -10.20 11.93 16.49
C ILE A 183 -10.41 13.02 17.55
N ILE A 184 -10.35 14.30 17.15
CA ILE A 184 -10.55 15.42 18.09
C ILE A 184 -11.92 15.32 18.76
N ILE A 185 -12.98 15.07 17.97
CA ILE A 185 -14.34 14.90 18.50
C ILE A 185 -14.40 13.70 19.45
N GLY A 186 -13.81 12.56 19.09
CA GLY A 186 -13.77 11.36 19.93
C GLY A 186 -13.10 11.62 21.28
N VAL A 187 -11.96 12.31 21.30
CA VAL A 187 -11.26 12.69 22.53
C VAL A 187 -12.09 13.66 23.36
N PHE A 188 -12.76 14.62 22.73
CA PHE A 188 -13.63 15.56 23.42
C PHE A 188 -14.81 14.84 24.09
N VAL A 189 -15.52 13.98 23.36
CA VAL A 189 -16.64 13.19 23.89
C VAL A 189 -16.19 12.29 25.04
N TYR A 190 -15.05 11.61 24.88
CA TYR A 190 -14.48 10.77 25.94
C TYR A 190 -14.20 11.56 27.23
N LYS A 191 -13.64 12.76 27.12
CA LYS A 191 -13.41 13.65 28.27
C LYS A 191 -14.71 14.12 28.93
N VAL A 192 -15.76 14.39 28.15
CA VAL A 192 -17.07 14.81 28.68
C VAL A 192 -17.78 13.67 29.40
N LEU A 193 -17.62 12.43 28.95
CA LEU A 193 -18.29 11.26 29.56
C LEU A 193 -17.63 10.77 30.86
N LEU A 194 -16.36 11.12 31.11
CA LEU A 194 -15.60 10.71 32.30
C LEU A 194 -15.51 11.77 33.39
N ASN A 195 -15.93 13.00 33.10
CA ASN A 195 -16.13 14.07 34.08
C ASN A 195 -17.60 14.12 34.52
#